data_AF-A0A6A4DYG9-F1
#
_entry.id   AF-A0A6A4DYG9-F1
#
_cell.length_a   1.000
_cell.length_b   1.000
_cell.length_c   1.000
_cell.angle_alpha   90.00
_cell.angle_beta   90.00
_cell.angle_gamma   90.00
#
_symmetry.space_group_name_H-M   'P 1'
#
loop_
_entity.id
_entity.type
_entity.pdbx_description
1 polymer ?
#
loop_
_entity_poly.entity_id
_entity_poly.type
_entity_poly.pdbx_seq_one_letter_code
_entity_poly.pdbx_strand_id
1 'polypeptide(L)'
;MVLRRGCYKKEDLEEALTRTCEGEKFAAVARTSPIPLRTLFKKSMELHTTGSIEGERRGPKPALSTEQEADIVAWVAGMQRAGFPVVQPGFSTGRTRSMPSSTELRPVPEPRSTL
;
A
#
# COMPACT_ATOMS: atom_id res chain seq x y z
N MET A 1 20.40 -29.78 -3.26
CA MET A 1 19.04 -29.27 -3.50
C MET A 1 19.15 -27.88 -4.12
N VAL A 2 18.83 -27.72 -5.41
CA VAL A 2 18.92 -26.41 -6.09
C VAL A 2 17.61 -25.67 -5.85
N LEU A 3 17.59 -24.82 -4.82
CA LEU A 3 16.42 -23.98 -4.51
C LEU A 3 16.21 -22.98 -5.65
N ARG A 4 15.08 -23.09 -6.35
CA ARG A 4 14.68 -22.12 -7.39
C ARG A 4 14.54 -20.75 -6.74
N ARG A 5 15.14 -19.72 -7.36
CA ARG A 5 14.99 -18.33 -6.91
C ARG A 5 13.51 -17.96 -6.89
N GLY A 6 13.00 -17.53 -5.74
CA GLY A 6 11.70 -16.83 -5.65
C GLY A 6 10.61 -17.46 -4.79
N CYS A 7 10.82 -18.65 -4.20
CA CYS A 7 9.78 -19.32 -3.41
C CYS A 7 10.29 -19.63 -1.99
N TYR A 8 10.36 -18.63 -1.12
CA TYR A 8 10.54 -18.81 0.32
C TYR A 8 9.41 -18.08 1.04
N LYS A 9 8.88 -18.66 2.13
CA LYS A 9 7.85 -17.98 2.92
C LYS A 9 8.47 -16.82 3.67
N LYS A 10 7.64 -15.83 4.04
CA LYS A 10 8.07 -14.73 4.90
C LYS A 10 8.49 -15.25 6.28
N GLU A 11 7.71 -16.19 6.82
CA GLU A 11 7.97 -16.90 8.08
C GLU A 11 9.39 -17.50 8.12
N ASP A 12 9.75 -18.30 7.11
CA ASP A 12 11.07 -18.93 7.02
C ASP A 12 12.21 -17.88 6.97
N LEU A 13 11.93 -16.70 6.40
CA LEU A 13 12.91 -15.63 6.23
C LEU A 13 13.13 -14.86 7.53
N GLU A 14 12.05 -14.58 8.26
CA GLU A 14 12.14 -13.96 9.59
C GLU A 14 12.87 -14.88 10.56
N GLU A 15 12.51 -16.17 10.60
CA GLU A 15 13.18 -17.16 11.45
C GLU A 15 14.68 -17.25 11.14
N ALA A 16 15.05 -17.33 9.86
CA ALA A 16 16.44 -17.40 9.46
C ALA A 16 17.23 -16.12 9.78
N LEU A 17 16.58 -14.95 9.75
CA LEU A 17 17.20 -13.68 10.16
C LEU A 17 17.38 -13.60 11.67
N THR A 18 16.41 -14.05 12.46
CA THR A 18 16.53 -14.14 13.93
C THR A 18 17.72 -15.01 14.34
N ARG A 19 17.87 -16.20 13.76
CA ARG A 19 19.03 -17.10 14.01
C ARG A 19 20.36 -16.46 13.61
N THR A 20 20.37 -15.70 12.54
CA THR A 20 21.55 -14.95 12.10
C THR A 20 21.90 -13.86 13.12
N CYS A 21 20.91 -13.14 13.65
CA CYS A 21 21.10 -12.14 14.71
C CYS A 21 21.57 -12.76 16.04
N GLU A 22 21.15 -13.99 16.35
CA GLU A 22 21.63 -14.79 17.49
C GLU A 22 23.10 -15.22 17.34
N GLY A 23 23.71 -15.02 16.17
CA GLY A 23 25.12 -15.27 15.91
C GLY A 23 25.41 -16.57 15.14
N GLU A 24 24.39 -17.27 14.65
CA GLU A 24 24.62 -18.41 13.76
C GLU A 24 25.26 -17.96 12.44
N LYS A 25 26.20 -18.77 11.94
CA LYS A 25 26.82 -18.51 10.63
C LYS A 25 25.79 -18.64 9.53
N PHE A 26 25.72 -17.66 8.63
CA PHE A 26 24.84 -17.68 7.45
C PHE A 26 24.88 -18.99 6.65
N ALA A 27 26.05 -19.63 6.55
CA ALA A 27 26.21 -20.91 5.86
C ALA A 27 25.54 -22.09 6.57
N ALA A 28 25.45 -22.06 7.91
CA ALA A 28 24.69 -23.04 8.67
C ALA A 28 23.19 -22.83 8.48
N VAL A 29 22.73 -21.58 8.62
CA VAL A 29 21.33 -21.18 8.41
C VAL A 29 20.84 -21.51 6.99
N ALA A 30 21.67 -21.31 5.96
CA ALA A 30 21.32 -21.63 4.58
C ALA A 30 21.26 -23.15 4.28
N ARG A 31 21.84 -23.99 5.14
CA ARG A 31 21.77 -25.46 5.01
C ARG A 31 20.52 -26.03 5.67
N THR A 32 20.03 -25.36 6.72
CA THR A 32 18.87 -25.78 7.51
C THR A 32 17.57 -25.11 7.05
N SER A 33 17.66 -23.99 6.31
CA SER A 33 16.51 -23.26 5.77
C SER A 33 16.38 -23.43 4.25
N PRO A 34 15.17 -23.23 3.69
CA PRO A 34 14.95 -23.17 2.25
C PRO A 34 15.44 -21.86 1.62
N ILE A 35 16.27 -21.07 2.33
CA ILE A 35 16.68 -19.74 1.91
C ILE A 35 18.13 -19.75 1.41
N PRO A 36 18.38 -19.31 0.17
CA PRO A 36 19.73 -19.20 -0.34
C PRO A 36 20.60 -18.27 0.51
N LEU A 37 21.86 -18.67 0.72
CA LEU A 37 22.86 -17.89 1.45
C LEU A 37 22.94 -16.42 1.01
N ARG A 38 22.90 -16.19 -0.30
CA ARG A 38 22.94 -14.85 -0.91
C ARG A 38 21.74 -14.00 -0.49
N THR A 39 20.57 -14.60 -0.29
CA THR A 39 19.37 -13.91 0.17
C THR A 39 19.50 -13.51 1.63
N LEU A 40 19.96 -14.42 2.50
CA LEU A 40 20.19 -14.12 3.92
C LEU A 40 21.17 -12.98 4.10
N PHE A 41 22.30 -13.01 3.40
CA PHE A 41 23.30 -11.94 3.46
C PHE A 41 22.73 -10.59 3.02
N LYS A 42 22.04 -10.56 1.87
CA LYS A 42 21.43 -9.33 1.34
C LYS A 42 20.38 -8.77 2.32
N LYS A 43 19.54 -9.63 2.87
CA LYS A 43 18.44 -9.25 3.76
C LYS A 43 18.94 -8.82 5.14
N SER A 44 19.99 -9.46 5.66
CA SER A 44 20.68 -9.01 6.87
C SER A 44 21.30 -7.61 6.67
N MET A 45 21.97 -7.37 5.53
CA MET A 45 22.51 -6.03 5.23
C MET A 45 21.43 -4.96 5.07
N GLU A 46 20.32 -5.28 4.40
CA GLU A 46 19.13 -4.40 4.33
C GLU A 46 18.59 -4.07 5.73
N LEU A 47 18.52 -5.06 6.63
CA LEU A 47 18.10 -4.87 8.02
C LEU A 47 19.04 -3.92 8.77
N HIS A 48 20.36 -4.09 8.63
CA HIS A 48 21.35 -3.22 9.27
C HIS A 48 21.38 -1.79 8.69
N THR A 49 21.09 -1.63 7.40
CA THR A 49 21.17 -0.33 6.71
C THR A 49 19.86 0.48 6.81
N THR A 50 18.72 -0.19 6.68
CA THR A 50 17.40 0.45 6.54
C THR A 50 16.49 0.19 7.75
N GLY A 51 16.82 -0.76 8.63
CA GLY A 51 15.99 -1.10 9.79
C GLY A 51 14.70 -1.85 9.46
N SER A 52 14.47 -2.17 8.18
CA SER A 52 13.28 -2.92 7.74
C SER A 52 13.61 -3.88 6.60
N ILE A 53 13.04 -5.07 6.68
CA ILE A 53 13.15 -6.15 5.70
C ILE A 53 11.98 -6.08 4.69
N GLU A 54 10.94 -5.31 5.02
CA GLU A 54 9.75 -5.12 4.22
C GLU A 54 10.17 -4.55 2.86
N GLY A 55 9.96 -5.36 1.82
CA GLY A 55 10.49 -5.08 0.50
C GLY A 55 10.04 -3.71 0.03
N GLU A 56 11.01 -2.86 -0.29
CA GLU A 56 10.77 -1.58 -0.93
C GLU A 56 9.81 -1.78 -2.11
N ARG A 57 8.80 -0.90 -2.21
CA ARG A 57 7.69 -1.00 -3.16
C ARG A 57 8.27 -1.22 -4.56
N ARG A 58 8.05 -2.40 -5.15
CA ARG A 58 8.53 -2.70 -6.51
C ARG A 58 7.86 -1.77 -7.51
N GLY A 59 8.64 -0.95 -8.19
CA GLY A 59 8.15 -0.10 -9.26
C GLY A 59 8.92 1.21 -9.37
N PRO A 60 8.50 2.09 -10.30
CA PRO A 60 9.01 3.45 -10.39
C PRO A 60 8.82 4.19 -9.07
N LYS A 61 9.72 5.15 -8.80
CA LYS A 61 9.61 6.02 -7.64
C LYS A 61 8.20 6.64 -7.59
N PRO A 62 7.49 6.58 -6.45
CA PRO A 62 6.18 7.19 -6.32
C PRO A 62 6.24 8.66 -6.76
N ALA A 63 5.27 9.08 -7.58
CA ALA A 63 5.16 10.48 -8.01
C ALA A 63 4.76 11.40 -6.85
N LEU A 64 4.17 10.84 -5.80
CA LEU A 64 3.66 11.52 -4.62
C LEU A 64 4.41 11.06 -3.38
N SER A 65 4.53 11.94 -2.39
CA SER A 65 5.00 11.55 -1.06
C SER A 65 3.95 10.68 -0.35
N THR A 66 4.38 9.90 0.64
CA THR A 66 3.50 9.05 1.44
C THR A 66 2.38 9.84 2.10
N GLU A 67 2.67 11.06 2.57
CA GLU A 67 1.69 11.96 3.18
C GLU A 67 0.63 12.40 2.16
N GLN A 68 1.06 12.79 0.95
CA GLN A 68 0.15 13.18 -0.12
C GLN A 68 -0.74 12.02 -0.58
N GLU A 69 -0.21 10.80 -0.64
CA GLU A 69 -1.00 9.61 -0.94
C GLU A 69 -2.04 9.35 0.16
N ALA A 70 -1.67 9.51 1.43
CA ALA A 70 -2.59 9.34 2.57
C ALA A 70 -3.74 10.37 2.55
N ASP A 71 -3.45 11.62 2.23
CA ASP A 71 -4.45 12.68 2.11
C ASP A 71 -5.47 12.39 1.00
N ILE A 72 -4.99 11.93 -0.17
CA ILE A 72 -5.85 11.53 -1.28
C ILE A 72 -6.73 10.33 -0.87
N VAL A 73 -6.16 9.34 -0.20
CA VAL A 73 -6.91 8.17 0.28
C VAL A 73 -7.98 8.57 1.28
N ALA A 74 -7.67 9.45 2.23
CA ALA A 74 -8.62 9.97 3.20
C ALA A 74 -9.76 10.75 2.52
N TRP A 75 -9.43 11.59 1.54
CA TRP A 75 -10.42 12.32 0.75
C TRP A 75 -11.32 11.37 -0.04
N VAL A 76 -10.76 10.39 -0.74
CA VAL A 76 -11.54 9.38 -1.49
C VAL A 76 -12.47 8.61 -0.57
N ALA A 77 -11.99 8.18 0.60
CA ALA A 77 -12.81 7.49 1.59
C ALA A 77 -13.94 8.38 2.12
N GLY A 78 -13.67 9.67 2.35
CA GLY A 78 -14.67 10.66 2.73
C GLY A 78 -15.76 10.83 1.66
N MET A 79 -15.35 10.93 0.39
CA MET A 79 -16.26 11.05 -0.75
C MET A 79 -17.16 9.81 -0.90
N GLN A 80 -16.58 8.60 -0.76
CA GLN A 80 -17.35 7.35 -0.79
C GLN A 80 -18.36 7.27 0.36
N ARG A 81 -17.99 7.67 1.58
CA ARG A 81 -18.89 7.70 2.75
C ARG A 81 -20.04 8.69 2.58
N ALA A 82 -19.78 9.82 1.94
CA ALA A 82 -20.79 10.82 1.60
C ALA A 82 -21.69 10.40 0.40
N GLY A 83 -21.49 9.19 -0.14
CA GLY A 83 -22.33 8.62 -1.20
C GLY A 83 -21.94 9.08 -2.60
N PHE A 84 -20.81 9.78 -2.76
CA PHE A 84 -20.32 10.15 -4.08
C PHE A 84 -19.66 8.95 -4.75
N PRO A 85 -20.00 8.63 -6.01
CA PRO A 85 -19.35 7.57 -6.75
C PRO A 85 -17.93 8.00 -7.12
N VAL A 86 -16.94 7.55 -6.34
CA VAL A 86 -15.54 7.66 -6.74
C VAL A 86 -15.21 6.47 -7.64
N VAL A 87 -15.42 6.67 -8.95
CA VAL A 87 -15.09 5.67 -9.97
C VAL A 87 -13.65 5.85 -10.42
N GLN A 88 -12.87 4.77 -10.36
CA GLN A 88 -11.60 4.72 -11.08
C GLN A 88 -11.89 4.68 -12.59
N PRO A 89 -11.30 5.57 -13.41
CA PRO A 89 -11.44 5.48 -14.86
C PRO A 89 -10.88 4.14 -15.34
N GLY A 90 -11.77 3.22 -15.73
CA GLY A 90 -11.44 1.85 -16.14
C GLY A 90 -12.15 0.74 -15.35
N PHE A 91 -12.72 1.05 -14.18
CA PHE A 91 -13.56 0.11 -13.43
C PHE A 91 -15.04 0.50 -13.60
N SER A 92 -15.60 0.24 -14.79
CA SER A 92 -17.03 0.39 -15.03
C SER A 92 -17.78 -0.72 -14.29
N THR A 93 -18.08 -0.51 -13.02
CA THR A 93 -19.17 -1.28 -12.39
C THR A 93 -20.47 -0.75 -13.00
N GLY A 94 -21.12 -1.60 -13.79
CA GLY A 94 -22.38 -1.31 -14.48
C GLY A 94 -23.53 -1.08 -13.50
N ARG A 95 -23.54 0.06 -12.82
CA ARG A 95 -24.66 0.54 -12.03
C ARG A 95 -24.99 1.97 -12.48
N THR A 96 -25.71 2.05 -13.59
CA THR A 96 -26.50 3.23 -13.94
C THR A 96 -27.48 3.50 -12.81
N ARG A 97 -27.12 4.40 -11.88
CA ARG A 97 -28.12 5.08 -11.06
C ARG A 97 -28.42 6.42 -11.72
N SER A 98 -29.69 6.58 -12.05
CA SER A 98 -30.33 7.83 -12.46
C SER A 98 -29.75 9.00 -11.67
N MET A 99 -29.23 10.00 -12.39
CA MET A 99 -28.93 11.32 -11.84
C MET A 99 -30.18 11.84 -11.11
N PRO A 100 -30.08 12.39 -9.89
CA PRO A 100 -31.16 13.18 -9.34
C PRO A 100 -31.33 14.42 -10.22
N SER A 101 -32.52 14.54 -10.81
CA SER A 101 -33.00 15.71 -11.53
C SER A 101 -32.69 16.98 -10.73
N SER A 102 -32.00 17.91 -11.40
CA SER A 102 -31.76 19.29 -10.98
C SER A 102 -33.09 19.92 -10.57
N THR A 103 -33.44 19.84 -9.28
CA THR A 103 -34.68 20.38 -8.74
C THR A 103 -34.34 21.70 -8.05
N GLU A 104 -34.66 22.78 -8.76
CA GLU A 104 -34.90 24.15 -8.30
C GLU A 104 -33.99 24.73 -7.21
N LEU A 105 -33.03 25.54 -7.66
CA LEU A 105 -32.66 26.76 -6.94
C LEU A 105 -33.90 27.65 -6.85
N ARG A 106 -34.59 27.66 -5.71
CA ARG A 106 -35.60 28.69 -5.43
C ARG A 106 -34.89 30.04 -5.26
N PRO A 107 -35.37 31.12 -5.90
CA PRO A 107 -34.80 32.44 -5.71
C PRO A 107 -35.09 32.91 -4.27
N VAL A 108 -34.05 33.44 -3.63
CA VAL A 108 -34.12 34.16 -2.35
C VAL A 108 -35.05 35.38 -2.54
N PRO A 109 -36.07 35.60 -1.69
CA PRO A 109 -36.88 36.81 -1.79
C PRO A 109 -36.08 38.03 -1.32
N GLU A 110 -36.07 39.08 -2.14
CA GLU A 110 -35.45 40.37 -1.80
C GLU A 110 -36.09 41.01 -0.55
N PRO A 111 -35.30 41.72 0.26
CA PRO A 111 -35.83 42.50 1.37
C PRO A 111 -36.61 43.70 0.84
N ARG A 112 -37.90 43.78 1.21
CA ARG A 112 -38.74 44.96 0.97
C ARG A 112 -38.15 46.17 1.68
N SER A 113 -37.64 47.14 0.91
CA SER A 113 -37.43 48.51 1.39
C SER A 113 -38.77 49.08 1.85
N THR A 114 -38.87 49.39 3.14
CA THR A 114 -39.97 50.19 3.69
C THR A 114 -39.40 51.56 4.01
N LEU A 115 -40.14 52.58 3.59
CA LEU A 115 -39.88 54.02 3.66
C LEU A 115 -39.39 54.52 5.02
#